data_AF-A0A842RPZ7-F1
#
_entry.id   AF-A0A842RPZ7-F1
#
_cell.length_a   1.000
_cell.length_b   1.000
_cell.length_c   1.000
_cell.angle_alpha   90.00
_cell.angle_beta   90.00
_cell.angle_gamma   90.00
#
_symmetry.space_group_name_H-M   'P 1'
#
loop_
_entity.id
_entity.type
_entity.pdbx_description
1 polymer ?
#
loop_
_entity_poly.entity_id
_entity_poly.type
_entity_poly.pdbx_seq_one_letter_code
_entity_poly.pdbx_strand_id
1 'polypeptide(L)'
;MNYCPNCGGEVKDKSKYCILCGYDLVKTEIDNSKDERIKELEEKIARLEKTKANPSSQDGTQTNSWMFIMPIFIVAFFFLFIFMIVFITR
;
A
#
# COMPACT_ATOMS: atom_id res chain seq x y z
N MET A 1 -5.13 -43.07 12.80
CA MET A 1 -5.78 -43.21 11.48
C MET A 1 -6.37 -41.85 11.12
N ASN A 2 -6.09 -41.33 9.94
CA ASN A 2 -6.76 -40.14 9.41
C ASN A 2 -7.97 -40.58 8.58
N TYR A 3 -9.08 -39.85 8.71
CA TYR A 3 -10.30 -40.11 7.94
C TYR A 3 -10.58 -38.92 7.03
N CYS A 4 -11.14 -39.20 5.85
CA CYS A 4 -11.49 -38.17 4.90
C CYS A 4 -12.66 -37.34 5.47
N PRO A 5 -12.54 -36.01 5.56
CA PRO A 5 -13.61 -35.16 6.09
C PRO A 5 -14.85 -35.14 5.19
N ASN A 6 -14.72 -35.53 3.91
CA ASN A 6 -15.81 -35.52 2.94
C ASN A 6 -16.64 -36.82 2.93
N CYS A 7 -16.00 -37.99 3.13
CA CYS A 7 -16.69 -39.28 3.01
C CYS A 7 -16.51 -40.23 4.20
N GLY A 8 -15.69 -39.88 5.19
CA GLY A 8 -15.39 -40.74 6.34
C GLY A 8 -14.51 -41.96 6.03
N GLY A 9 -14.03 -42.08 4.79
CA GLY A 9 -13.14 -43.16 4.38
C GLY A 9 -11.76 -43.07 5.03
N GLU A 10 -11.09 -44.20 5.22
CA GLU A 10 -9.74 -44.23 5.78
C GLU A 10 -8.72 -43.66 4.79
N VAL A 11 -7.85 -42.78 5.28
CA VAL A 11 -6.89 -42.02 4.48
C VAL A 11 -5.49 -42.28 5.02
N LYS A 12 -4.58 -42.59 4.09
CA LYS A 12 -3.17 -42.77 4.43
C LYS A 12 -2.51 -41.42 4.66
N ASP A 13 -1.71 -41.33 5.71
CA ASP A 13 -0.96 -40.11 6.02
C ASP A 13 -0.09 -39.72 4.81
N LYS A 14 -0.16 -38.44 4.40
CA LYS A 14 0.49 -37.85 3.21
C LYS A 14 -0.13 -38.16 1.85
N SER A 15 -1.31 -38.78 1.78
CA SER A 15 -2.03 -38.93 0.51
C SER A 15 -2.60 -37.59 0.03
N LYS A 16 -2.42 -37.27 -1.25
CA LYS A 16 -2.85 -35.97 -1.81
C LYS A 16 -4.37 -35.90 -2.02
N TYR A 17 -4.97 -37.04 -2.34
CA TYR A 17 -6.39 -37.18 -2.61
C TYR A 17 -6.93 -38.40 -1.87
N CYS A 18 -8.19 -38.34 -1.47
CA CYS A 18 -8.89 -39.49 -0.93
C CYS A 18 -9.12 -40.53 -2.04
N ILE A 19 -8.61 -41.75 -1.85
CA ILE A 19 -8.79 -42.86 -2.81
C ILE A 19 -10.23 -43.34 -2.95
N LEU A 20 -11.11 -43.00 -1.99
CA LEU A 20 -12.50 -43.46 -1.97
C LEU A 20 -13.46 -42.47 -2.65
N CYS A 21 -13.24 -41.17 -2.50
CA CYS A 21 -14.16 -40.14 -3.04
C CYS A 21 -13.49 -39.08 -3.92
N GLY A 22 -12.16 -39.08 -4.05
CA GLY A 22 -11.42 -38.11 -4.86
C GLY A 22 -11.20 -36.72 -4.21
N TYR A 23 -11.58 -36.54 -2.94
CA TYR A 23 -11.40 -35.27 -2.24
C TYR A 23 -9.92 -34.87 -2.12
N ASP A 24 -9.57 -33.62 -2.47
CA ASP A 24 -8.21 -33.08 -2.37
C ASP A 24 -7.88 -32.69 -0.92
N LEU A 25 -6.99 -33.46 -0.30
CA LEU A 25 -6.58 -33.30 1.09
C LEU A 25 -5.44 -32.28 1.23
N VAL A 26 -4.63 -32.11 0.18
CA VAL A 26 -3.52 -31.14 0.17
C VAL A 26 -4.07 -29.72 0.16
N LYS A 27 -5.15 -29.49 -0.61
CA LYS A 27 -5.79 -28.18 -0.68
C LYS A 27 -6.20 -27.69 0.71
N THR A 28 -6.80 -28.55 1.52
CA THR A 28 -7.21 -28.22 2.89
C THR A 28 -6.02 -27.84 3.78
N GLU A 29 -4.89 -28.54 3.69
CA GLU A 29 -3.67 -28.20 4.45
C GLU A 29 -3.09 -26.85 4.01
N ILE A 30 -3.05 -26.59 2.70
CA ILE A 30 -2.53 -25.35 2.14
C ILE A 30 -3.41 -24.16 2.52
N ASP A 31 -4.74 -24.30 2.46
CA ASP A 31 -5.67 -23.22 2.75
C ASP A 31 -5.54 -22.79 4.22
N ASN A 32 -5.48 -23.74 5.16
CA ASN A 32 -5.22 -23.43 6.58
C ASN A 32 -3.87 -22.72 6.81
N SER A 33 -2.80 -23.18 6.14
CA SER A 33 -1.48 -22.54 6.25
C SER A 33 -1.44 -21.14 5.64
N LYS A 34 -2.15 -20.92 4.52
CA LYS A 34 -2.30 -19.60 3.90
C LYS A 34 -3.07 -18.67 4.81
N ASP A 35 -4.15 -19.12 5.43
CA ASP A 35 -4.97 -18.32 6.33
C ASP A 35 -4.16 -17.82 7.54
N GLU A 36 -3.27 -18.65 8.10
CA GLU A 36 -2.37 -18.23 9.18
C GLU A 36 -1.35 -17.18 8.71
N ARG A 37 -0.74 -17.39 7.54
CA ARG A 37 0.22 -16.43 6.95
C ARG A 37 -0.43 -15.11 6.57
N ILE A 38 -1.67 -15.14 6.08
CA ILE A 38 -2.44 -13.94 5.73
C ILE A 38 -2.71 -13.12 6.98
N LYS A 39 -3.14 -13.73 8.09
CA LYS A 39 -3.32 -13.03 9.37
C LYS A 39 -2.04 -12.37 9.87
N GLU A 40 -0.90 -13.05 9.77
CA GLU A 40 0.40 -12.47 10.15
C GLU A 40 0.79 -11.29 9.26
N LEU A 41 0.54 -11.40 7.94
CA LEU A 41 0.82 -10.34 6.98
C LEU A 41 -0.08 -9.12 7.20
N GLU A 42 -1.37 -9.33 7.45
CA GLU A 42 -2.33 -8.27 7.75
C GLU A 42 -1.92 -7.49 9.01
N GLU A 43 -1.48 -8.19 10.07
CA GLU A 43 -0.96 -7.53 11.27
C GLU A 43 0.30 -6.71 10.98
N LYS A 44 1.23 -7.25 10.18
CA LYS A 44 2.45 -6.53 9.75
C LYS A 44 2.12 -5.29 8.93
N ILE A 45 1.17 -5.36 8.01
CA ILE A 45 0.72 -4.22 7.19
C ILE A 45 0.12 -3.14 8.11
N ALA A 46 -0.77 -3.51 9.05
CA ALA A 46 -1.38 -2.56 9.97
C ALA A 46 -0.33 -1.82 10.85
N ARG A 47 0.76 -2.49 11.23
CA ARG A 47 1.89 -1.85 11.95
C ARG A 47 2.65 -0.89 11.04
N LEU A 48 2.95 -1.30 9.80
CA LEU A 48 3.66 -0.47 8.82
C LEU A 48 2.85 0.77 8.42
N GLU A 49 1.54 0.65 8.28
CA GLU A 49 0.65 1.78 7.97
C GLU A 49 0.63 2.81 9.10
N LYS A 50 0.60 2.37 10.36
CA LYS A 50 0.71 3.28 11.51
C LYS A 50 2.04 4.02 11.55
N THR A 51 3.13 3.37 11.13
CA THR A 51 4.44 4.03 10.98
C THR A 51 4.44 5.04 9.83
N LYS A 52 3.70 4.78 8.74
CA LYS A 52 3.56 5.70 7.59
C LYS A 52 2.65 6.90 7.85
N ALA A 53 1.77 6.84 8.87
CA ALA A 53 0.93 7.96 9.27
C ALA A 53 1.73 9.13 9.91
N ASN A 54 3.03 8.94 10.18
CA ASN A 54 3.96 10.02 10.45
C ASN A 54 4.87 10.18 9.21
N PRO A 55 4.67 11.20 8.36
CA PRO A 55 5.39 11.32 7.10
C PRO A 55 6.80 11.82 7.37
N SER A 56 7.67 10.91 7.80
CA SER A 56 9.11 11.10 7.71
C SER A 56 9.70 9.87 7.06
N SER A 57 10.41 10.11 5.96
CA SER A 57 11.27 9.18 5.19
C SER A 57 10.63 8.30 4.11
N GLN A 58 10.58 8.88 2.89
CA GLN A 58 11.22 8.45 1.64
C GLN A 58 10.28 8.74 0.46
N ASP A 59 10.41 9.92 -0.14
CA ASP A 59 11.34 10.24 -1.24
C ASP A 59 10.71 9.95 -2.62
N GLY A 60 10.82 10.93 -3.49
CA GLY A 60 9.87 11.28 -4.53
C GLY A 60 9.59 12.78 -4.46
N THR A 61 10.60 13.56 -4.83
CA THR A 61 10.54 15.00 -5.08
C THR A 61 9.23 15.44 -5.76
N GLN A 62 8.31 16.00 -4.98
CA GLN A 62 7.27 16.90 -5.48
C GLN A 62 7.37 18.21 -4.68
N THR A 63 8.51 18.87 -4.80
CA THR A 63 8.59 20.30 -4.48
C THR A 63 7.82 21.02 -5.59
N ASN A 64 6.58 21.36 -5.28
CA ASN A 64 5.78 22.32 -6.01
C ASN A 64 6.62 23.59 -6.23
N SER A 65 6.98 23.80 -7.50
CA SER A 65 7.66 24.96 -8.08
C SER A 65 6.94 26.30 -7.84
N TRP A 66 5.90 26.33 -7.00
CA TRP A 66 5.01 27.47 -6.78
C TRP A 66 5.48 28.42 -5.66
N MET A 67 6.51 28.05 -4.88
CA MET A 67 7.02 28.92 -3.81
C MET A 67 8.02 29.98 -4.30
N PHE A 68 8.65 29.80 -5.47
CA PHE A 68 9.63 30.76 -6.02
C PHE A 68 9.05 31.76 -7.04
N ILE A 69 7.84 31.50 -7.53
CA ILE A 69 7.19 32.34 -8.54
C ILE A 69 6.60 33.62 -7.92
N MET A 70 6.15 33.56 -6.66
CA MET A 70 5.57 34.70 -5.93
C MET A 70 6.51 35.92 -5.79
N PRO A 71 7.75 35.80 -5.30
CA PRO A 71 8.62 36.96 -5.13
C PRO A 71 8.99 37.64 -6.46
N ILE A 72 9.11 36.88 -7.55
CA ILE A 72 9.42 37.42 -8.88
C ILE A 72 8.27 38.26 -9.41
N PHE A 73 7.03 37.78 -9.29
CA PHE A 73 5.85 38.56 -9.67
C PHE A 73 5.71 39.81 -8.82
N ILE A 74 5.90 39.71 -7.50
CA ILE A 74 5.83 40.86 -6.60
C ILE A 74 6.83 41.94 -7.04
N VAL A 75 8.10 41.60 -7.22
CA VAL A 75 9.13 42.57 -7.64
C VAL A 75 8.80 43.17 -9.02
N ALA A 76 8.37 42.36 -9.98
CA ALA A 76 7.98 42.84 -11.30
C ALA A 76 6.77 43.81 -11.24
N PHE A 77 5.74 43.48 -10.45
CA PHE A 77 4.58 44.35 -10.25
C PHE A 77 4.95 45.67 -9.56
N PHE A 78 5.81 45.63 -8.55
CA PHE A 78 6.30 46.84 -7.89
C PHE A 78 7.08 47.74 -8.85
N PHE A 79 7.96 47.17 -9.67
CA PHE A 79 8.70 47.94 -10.68
C PHE A 79 7.78 48.57 -11.72
N LEU A 80 6.80 47.84 -12.24
CA LEU A 80 5.83 48.38 -13.18
C LEU A 80 4.97 49.49 -12.56
N PHE A 81 4.56 49.32 -11.31
CA PHE A 81 3.76 50.32 -10.60
C PHE A 81 4.54 51.62 -10.36
N ILE A 82 5.81 51.51 -9.94
CA ILE A 82 6.70 52.67 -9.79
C ILE A 82 6.89 53.38 -11.14
N PHE A 83 7.15 52.62 -12.21
CA PHE A 83 7.31 53.18 -13.55
C PHE A 83 6.05 53.92 -14.02
N MET A 84 4.86 53.35 -13.77
CA MET A 84 3.59 53.99 -14.10
C MET A 84 3.40 55.31 -13.35
N ILE A 85 3.71 55.36 -12.04
CA ILE A 85 3.59 56.60 -11.25
C ILE A 85 4.51 57.69 -11.80
N VAL A 86 5.76 57.35 -12.10
CA VAL A 86 6.73 58.31 -12.68
C VAL A 86 6.24 58.84 -14.03
N PHE A 87 5.67 57.98 -14.87
CA PHE A 87 5.11 58.38 -16.17
C PHE A 87 3.88 59.27 -16.03
N ILE A 88 3.03 59.06 -15.02
CA ILE A 88 1.87 59.92 -14.77
C ILE A 88 2.27 61.29 -14.22
N THR A 89 3.37 61.34 -13.46
CA THR A 89 3.81 62.57 -12.79
C THR A 89 4.68 63.47 -13.70
N ARG A 90 5.21 62.93 -14.80
CA ARG A 90 6.04 63.64 -15.76
C ARG A 90 5.22 64.08 -16.98
#